data_AF-A0A9D9SBS7-F1
#
_entry.id   AF-A0A9D9SBS7-F1
#
_cell.length_a   1.000
_cell.length_b   1.000
_cell.length_c   1.000
_cell.angle_alpha   90.00
_cell.angle_beta   90.00
_cell.angle_gamma   90.00
#
_symmetry.space_group_name_H-M   'P 1'
#
loop_
_entity.id
_entity.type
_entity.pdbx_description
1 polymer ?
#
loop_
_entity_poly.entity_id
_entity_poly.type
_entity_poly.pdbx_seq_one_letter_code
_entity_poly.pdbx_strand_id
1 'polypeptide(L)'
;MNAKDPLARESFLASQAHVDSAAIAPLPNSRKVYIEGSRPDIRVPMREISQSDTPASFGAEKNPPVYVYDCSGPYSDPAASIDIRSGLPGVRSGWIAERGDTEQL
;
A
#
# COMPACT_ATOMS: atom_id res chain seq x y z
N MET A 1 -16.02 32.68 30.01
CA MET A 1 -16.02 31.97 28.73
C MET A 1 -14.57 31.83 28.29
N ASN A 2 -13.92 30.69 28.56
CA ASN A 2 -12.52 30.50 28.22
C ASN A 2 -12.44 30.05 26.76
N ALA A 3 -12.04 30.95 25.87
CA ALA A 3 -11.67 30.60 24.51
C ALA A 3 -10.47 29.65 24.57
N LYS A 4 -10.60 28.44 24.01
CA LYS A 4 -9.46 27.54 23.81
C LYS A 4 -8.49 28.23 22.85
N ASP A 5 -7.22 28.27 23.26
CA ASP A 5 -6.13 28.78 22.43
C ASP A 5 -6.10 28.01 21.09
N PRO A 6 -6.27 28.69 19.95
CA PRO A 6 -6.29 28.06 18.62
C PRO A 6 -4.93 27.45 18.20
N LEU A 7 -3.87 27.62 19.01
CA LEU A 7 -2.53 27.06 18.78
C LEU A 7 -2.13 25.97 19.79
N ALA A 8 -3.04 25.54 20.66
CA ALA A 8 -2.79 24.43 21.57
C ALA A 8 -2.59 23.12 20.78
N ARG A 9 -1.32 22.80 20.53
CA ARG A 9 -0.89 21.56 19.88
C ARG A 9 -1.24 20.41 20.82
N GLU A 10 -2.26 19.63 20.47
CA GLU A 10 -2.64 18.44 21.25
C GLU A 10 -1.40 17.57 21.48
N SER A 11 -1.24 17.09 22.71
CA SER A 11 -0.09 16.26 23.08
C SER A 11 -0.16 14.95 22.31
N PHE A 12 0.73 14.74 21.36
CA PHE A 12 0.84 13.46 20.65
C PHE A 12 1.22 12.35 21.64
N LEU A 13 0.36 11.35 21.78
CA LEU A 13 0.62 10.13 22.54
C LEU A 13 0.94 8.99 21.57
N ALA A 14 2.18 8.48 21.61
CA ALA A 14 2.63 7.41 20.71
C ALA A 14 1.75 6.15 20.79
N SER A 15 1.13 5.88 21.94
CA SER A 15 0.22 4.74 22.13
C SER A 15 -1.06 4.82 21.29
N GLN A 16 -1.47 6.02 20.88
CA GLN A 16 -2.66 6.31 20.08
C GLN A 16 -2.33 6.61 18.61
N ALA A 17 -1.06 6.44 18.22
CA ALA A 17 -0.61 6.69 16.86
C ALA A 17 -1.34 5.75 15.88
N HIS A 18 -1.98 6.36 14.89
CA HIS A 18 -2.62 5.68 13.77
C HIS A 18 -2.31 6.46 12.49
N VAL A 19 -2.44 5.78 11.35
CA VAL A 19 -2.33 6.42 10.03
C VAL A 19 -3.61 7.16 9.69
N ASP A 20 -3.47 8.25 8.94
CA ASP A 20 -4.62 8.89 8.31
C ASP A 20 -5.32 7.87 7.38
N SER A 21 -6.64 7.75 7.54
CA SER A 21 -7.48 6.92 6.67
C SER A 21 -7.29 7.20 5.17
N ALA A 22 -7.04 8.47 4.80
CA ALA A 22 -6.79 8.85 3.41
C ALA A 22 -5.45 8.29 2.88
N ALA A 23 -4.47 8.09 3.76
CA ALA A 23 -3.16 7.53 3.39
C ALA A 23 -3.22 6.02 3.13
N ILE A 24 -4.28 5.34 3.59
CA ILE A 24 -4.52 3.91 3.36
C ILE A 24 -5.72 3.61 2.46
N ALA A 25 -6.31 4.65 1.87
CA ALA A 25 -7.42 4.48 0.95
C ALA A 25 -6.90 3.91 -0.39
N PRO A 26 -7.64 2.97 -1.02
CA PRO A 26 -7.32 2.51 -2.36
C PRO A 26 -7.28 3.68 -3.37
N LEU A 27 -6.30 3.65 -4.27
CA LEU A 27 -6.19 4.66 -5.31
C LEU A 27 -7.33 4.51 -6.32
N PRO A 28 -8.03 5.60 -6.70
CA PRO A 28 -9.21 5.54 -7.55
C PRO A 28 -9.01 4.77 -8.86
N ASN A 29 -10.04 4.03 -9.29
CA ASN A 29 -10.06 3.23 -10.53
C ASN A 29 -8.88 2.27 -10.69
N SER A 30 -8.28 1.86 -9.57
CA SER A 30 -7.14 0.96 -9.60
C SER A 30 -7.12 0.05 -8.38
N ARG A 31 -6.39 -1.06 -8.49
CA ARG A 31 -6.15 -1.96 -7.36
C ARG A 31 -4.70 -2.39 -7.30
N LYS A 32 -4.23 -2.65 -6.09
CA LYS A 32 -2.96 -3.36 -5.85
C LYS A 32 -3.06 -4.75 -6.44
N VAL A 33 -2.04 -5.15 -7.19
CA VAL A 33 -1.85 -6.53 -7.64
C VAL A 33 -0.42 -6.95 -7.35
N TYR A 34 -0.20 -8.26 -7.29
CA TYR A 34 1.12 -8.81 -7.05
C TYR A 34 1.45 -9.81 -8.14
N ILE A 35 2.61 -9.62 -8.78
CA ILE A 35 3.15 -10.57 -9.76
C ILE A 35 4.16 -11.45 -9.02
N GLU A 36 4.06 -12.76 -9.17
CA GLU A 36 5.05 -13.68 -8.65
C GLU A 36 6.39 -13.45 -9.36
N GLY A 37 7.47 -13.35 -8.58
CA GLY A 37 8.83 -13.21 -9.10
C GLY A 37 9.45 -14.56 -9.47
N SER A 38 10.76 -14.67 -9.30
CA SER A 38 11.49 -15.92 -9.57
C SER A 38 11.25 -17.02 -8.52
N ARG A 39 10.50 -16.74 -7.45
CA ARG A 39 10.14 -17.67 -6.37
C ARG A 39 8.77 -17.28 -5.78
N PRO A 40 8.02 -18.23 -5.19
CA PRO A 40 6.63 -18.00 -4.75
C PRO A 40 6.43 -16.91 -3.70
N ASP A 41 7.45 -16.68 -2.85
CA ASP A 41 7.45 -15.68 -1.80
C ASP A 41 7.93 -14.29 -2.27
N ILE A 42 8.43 -14.16 -3.51
CA ILE A 42 8.62 -12.84 -4.15
C ILE A 42 7.30 -12.41 -4.78
N ARG A 43 6.65 -11.44 -4.14
CA ARG A 43 5.43 -10.80 -4.65
C ARG A 43 5.75 -9.36 -5.06
N VAL A 44 5.93 -9.12 -6.36
CA VAL A 44 6.27 -7.80 -6.91
C VAL A 44 5.00 -6.93 -6.97
N PRO A 45 4.95 -5.80 -6.24
CA PRO A 45 3.77 -4.94 -6.21
C PRO A 45 3.63 -4.16 -7.51
N MET A 46 2.45 -4.23 -8.11
CA MET A 46 2.03 -3.43 -9.25
C MET A 46 0.66 -2.82 -8.94
N ARG A 47 0.28 -1.83 -9.73
CA ARG A 47 -1.07 -1.26 -9.69
C ARG A 47 -1.74 -1.48 -11.04
N GLU A 48 -2.91 -2.12 -11.00
CA GLU A 48 -3.74 -2.34 -12.17
C GLU A 48 -4.80 -1.24 -12.25
N ILE A 49 -4.79 -0.45 -13.33
CA ILE A 49 -5.71 0.66 -13.56
C ILE A 49 -6.76 0.23 -14.58
N SER A 50 -8.03 0.32 -14.19
CA SER A 50 -9.17 0.08 -15.08
C SER A 50 -9.40 1.30 -15.98
N GLN A 51 -9.58 1.04 -17.27
CA GLN A 51 -9.90 2.06 -18.26
C GLN A 51 -11.40 2.04 -18.55
N SER A 52 -11.99 3.20 -18.86
CA SER A 52 -13.34 3.26 -19.42
C SER A 52 -13.38 2.62 -20.81
N ASP A 53 -14.52 2.08 -21.22
CA ASP A 53 -14.69 1.54 -22.58
C ASP A 53 -14.52 2.65 -23.65
N THR A 54 -14.00 2.28 -24.82
CA THR A 54 -13.92 3.18 -25.98
C THR A 54 -15.24 3.13 -26.76
N PRO A 55 -15.93 4.26 -26.99
CA PRO A 55 -17.12 4.27 -27.83
C PRO A 55 -16.83 3.79 -29.26
N ALA A 56 -17.68 2.91 -29.80
CA ALA A 56 -17.57 2.37 -31.14
C ALA A 56 -18.90 2.50 -31.90
N SER A 57 -18.88 2.36 -33.23
CA SER A 57 -20.08 2.49 -34.08
C SER A 57 -21.23 1.55 -33.67
N PHE A 58 -20.91 0.41 -33.05
CA PHE A 58 -21.89 -0.56 -32.53
C PHE A 58 -21.57 -0.93 -31.07
N GLY A 59 -21.66 0.04 -30.17
CA GLY A 59 -21.52 -0.17 -28.73
C GLY A 59 -20.21 0.40 -28.18
N ALA A 60 -19.52 -0.38 -27.35
CA ALA A 60 -18.27 0.05 -26.74
C ALA A 60 -17.24 -1.09 -26.74
N GLU A 61 -15.97 -0.74 -26.98
CA GLU A 61 -14.84 -1.63 -26.95
C GLU A 61 -14.21 -1.62 -25.55
N LYS A 62 -14.02 -2.81 -24.96
CA LYS A 62 -13.36 -2.94 -23.66
C LYS A 62 -11.87 -2.67 -23.78
N ASN A 63 -11.38 -1.67 -23.05
CA ASN A 63 -9.95 -1.44 -22.95
C ASN A 63 -9.33 -2.39 -21.92
N PRO A 64 -8.17 -3.01 -22.21
CA PRO A 64 -7.45 -3.81 -21.22
C PRO A 64 -6.97 -2.90 -20.08
N PRO A 65 -6.76 -3.43 -18.87
CA PRO A 65 -6.20 -2.63 -17.79
C PRO A 65 -4.75 -2.22 -18.08
N VAL A 66 -4.31 -1.11 -17.49
CA VAL A 66 -2.92 -0.65 -17.54
C VAL A 66 -2.21 -1.02 -16.25
N TYR A 67 -1.09 -1.72 -16.35
CA TYR A 67 -0.24 -2.07 -15.21
C TYR A 67 0.87 -1.04 -15.05
N VAL A 68 1.01 -0.50 -13.84
CA VAL A 68 2.07 0.47 -13.50
C VAL A 68 2.84 0.03 -12.27
N TYR A 69 4.07 0.50 -12.15
CA TYR A 69 4.89 0.32 -10.95
C TYR A 69 4.23 1.01 -9.75
N ASP A 70 4.27 0.37 -8.58
CA ASP A 70 3.59 0.87 -7.38
C ASP A 70 4.46 0.86 -6.12
N CYS A 71 5.00 2.03 -5.79
CA CYS A 71 5.82 2.28 -4.61
C CYS A 71 5.04 2.43 -3.30
N SER A 72 3.70 2.42 -3.32
CA SER A 72 2.90 2.69 -2.11
C SER A 72 3.01 1.63 -1.02
N GLY A 73 3.62 0.46 -1.32
CA GLY A 73 3.76 -0.62 -0.36
C GLY A 73 2.40 -1.16 0.12
N PRO A 74 2.33 -1.75 1.34
CA PRO A 74 1.09 -2.28 1.90
C PRO A 74 0.02 -1.23 2.16
N TYR A 75 0.35 0.07 2.15
CA TYR A 75 -0.59 1.14 2.49
C TYR A 75 -1.77 1.25 1.52
N SER A 76 -1.61 0.85 0.26
CA SER A 76 -2.71 0.81 -0.72
C SER A 76 -3.34 -0.59 -0.89
N ASP A 77 -2.85 -1.59 -0.14
CA ASP A 77 -3.38 -2.94 -0.19
C ASP A 77 -4.56 -3.06 0.80
N PRO A 78 -5.81 -3.24 0.33
CA PRO A 78 -6.97 -3.36 1.23
C PRO A 78 -6.92 -4.63 2.10
N ALA A 79 -6.08 -5.61 1.77
CA ALA A 79 -5.87 -6.79 2.61
C ALA A 79 -4.83 -6.58 3.72
N ALA A 80 -4.08 -5.47 3.69
CA ALA A 80 -3.07 -5.17 4.70
C ALA A 80 -3.68 -4.44 5.91
N SER A 81 -3.39 -4.94 7.11
CA SER A 81 -3.68 -4.22 8.35
C SER A 81 -2.47 -3.36 8.74
N ILE A 82 -2.63 -2.04 8.70
CA ILE A 82 -1.54 -1.10 9.00
C ILE A 82 -1.56 -0.70 10.48
N ASP A 83 -0.58 -1.19 11.24
CA ASP A 83 -0.23 -0.68 12.57
C ASP A 83 1.18 -0.07 12.54
N ILE A 84 1.25 1.27 12.50
CA ILE A 84 2.52 1.99 12.46
C ILE A 84 3.36 1.81 13.73
N ARG A 85 2.77 1.37 14.84
CA ARG A 85 3.50 1.09 16.08
C ARG A 85 4.22 -0.25 16.00
N SER A 86 3.73 -1.17 15.18
CA SER A 86 4.36 -2.49 14.92
C SER A 86 5.32 -2.46 13.73
N GLY A 87 5.23 -1.45 12.87
CA GLY A 87 5.99 -1.39 11.63
C GLY A 87 5.44 -2.34 10.56
N LEU A 88 6.13 -2.42 9.43
CA LEU A 88 5.75 -3.29 8.31
C LEU A 88 6.30 -4.71 8.50
N PRO A 89 5.62 -5.74 7.95
CA PRO A 89 6.14 -7.11 7.96
C PRO A 89 7.53 -7.22 7.32
N GLY A 90 8.42 -7.99 7.95
CA GLY A 90 9.75 -8.29 7.44
C GLY A 90 9.75 -9.27 6.26
N VAL A 91 9.23 -8.87 5.10
CA VAL A 91 9.02 -9.75 3.93
C VAL A 91 10.31 -10.33 3.33
N ARG A 92 11.48 -9.80 3.72
CA ARG A 92 12.80 -10.21 3.20
C ARG A 92 13.64 -10.97 4.22
N SER A 93 13.15 -11.16 5.44
CA SER A 93 13.94 -11.75 6.54
C SER A 93 14.43 -13.16 6.19
N GLY A 94 13.58 -13.98 5.56
CA GLY A 94 13.98 -15.31 5.06
C GLY A 94 15.11 -15.23 4.04
N TRP A 95 15.00 -14.33 3.06
CA TRP A 95 16.01 -14.17 2.01
C TRP A 95 17.36 -13.70 2.55
N ILE A 96 17.34 -12.93 3.64
CA ILE A 96 18.56 -12.48 4.32
C ILE A 96 19.22 -13.65 5.05
N ALA A 97 18.45 -14.42 5.82
CA ALA A 97 18.96 -15.59 6.53
C ALA A 97 19.53 -16.65 5.56
N GLU A 98 18.86 -16.89 4.44
CA GLU A 98 19.26 -17.88 3.43
C GLU A 98 20.64 -17.63 2.81
N ARG A 99 21.15 -16.38 2.81
CA ARG A 99 22.48 -16.08 2.25
C ARG A 99 23.63 -16.53 3.15
N GLY A 100 23.37 -16.78 4.45
CA GLY A 100 24.40 -17.18 5.41
C GLY A 100 25.47 -16.11 5.65
N ASP A 101 25.18 -14.84 5.36
CA ASP A 101 26.12 -13.72 5.41
C ASP A 101 25.83 -12.73 6.57
N THR A 102 24.98 -13.11 7.53
CA THR A 102 24.55 -12.27 8.67
C THR A 102 24.45 -13.06 9.98
N GLU A 103 24.52 -12.35 11.12
CA GLU A 103 24.29 -12.89 12.47
C GLU A 103 23.23 -12.06 13.21
N GLN A 104 22.51 -12.69 14.14
CA GLN A 104 21.58 -12.01 15.06
C GLN A 104 22.39 -11.43 16.23
N LEU A 105 22.12 -10.17 16.58
CA LEU A 105 22.77 -9.44 17.68
C LEU A 105 21.97 -9.55 18.98
#